data_AF-A0A3M1R2X5-F1
#
_entry.id   AF-A0A3M1R2X5-F1
#
_cell.length_a   1.000
_cell.length_b   1.000
_cell.length_c   1.000
_cell.angle_alpha   90.00
_cell.angle_beta   90.00
_cell.angle_gamma   90.00
#
_symmetry.space_group_name_H-M   'P 1'
#
loop_
_entity.id
_entity.type
_entity.pdbx_description
1 polymer ?
#
loop_
_entity_poly.entity_id
_entity_poly.type
_entity_poly.pdbx_seq_one_letter_code
_entity_poly.pdbx_strand_id
1 'polypeptide(L)'
;LRVGTIPAATPRLTRERVASLKEAQVDQMALSLDGCTAEKHDQFRGVEGSFAKTMEGATWARELGVPLQINTVFGTWNFDDFDEIAALVESLGVVFWEVFFLVPTGRGSAIQGCTAEQYELLFAKLYRMSQRVPFVIKVTEAPHYRRYVMQQKEKEATAPSPRVRAPRSGPPRGTVRGLTVTRQGVNAGKGFCFVDHIGNVYPSGFLPIIAGNVRNTSVIELYRHAPIFKELRNPDFLQGRCGKCEYRDICGGSRSRAYALTGNYLAEDPCCAYVPEGYVAEPSPEAVRLQAGS
;
A
#
# COMPACT_ATOMS: atom_id res chain seq x y z
N LEU A 1 -12.23 18.58 -4.80
CA LEU A 1 -10.92 18.03 -4.35
C LEU A 1 -11.17 17.36 -3.00
N ARG A 2 -10.67 16.14 -2.77
CA ARG A 2 -10.69 15.55 -1.42
C ARG A 2 -9.37 15.83 -0.72
N VAL A 3 -9.42 16.24 0.54
CA VAL A 3 -8.27 16.65 1.35
C VAL A 3 -8.23 15.81 2.61
N GLY A 4 -7.24 14.92 2.69
CA GLY A 4 -6.87 14.24 3.92
C GLY A 4 -5.63 14.88 4.52
N THR A 5 -5.54 14.92 5.85
CA THR A 5 -4.34 15.38 6.57
C THR A 5 -3.80 14.27 7.47
N ILE A 6 -2.49 14.23 7.65
CA ILE A 6 -1.79 13.20 8.43
C ILE A 6 -0.94 13.90 9.49
N PRO A 7 -1.54 14.45 10.56
CA PRO A 7 -0.78 15.11 11.61
C PRO A 7 0.13 14.10 12.32
N ALA A 8 1.34 14.53 12.64
CA ALA A 8 2.24 13.74 13.46
C ALA A 8 1.74 13.73 14.92
N ALA A 9 1.75 12.54 15.54
CA ALA A 9 1.42 12.33 16.95
C ALA A 9 2.52 12.92 17.85
N THR A 10 2.54 14.24 17.96
CA THR A 10 3.50 15.05 18.73
C THR A 10 2.75 15.98 19.67
N PRO A 11 3.40 16.64 20.63
CA PRO A 11 2.74 17.64 21.49
C PRO A 11 2.06 18.79 20.72
N ARG A 12 2.42 19.03 19.46
CA ARG A 12 1.78 20.04 18.59
C ARG A 12 0.42 19.61 18.03
N LEU A 13 0.08 18.32 18.13
CA LEU A 13 -1.29 17.86 17.90
C LEU A 13 -2.11 18.23 19.13
N THR A 14 -2.96 19.25 19.02
CA THR A 14 -3.84 19.71 20.10
C THR A 14 -5.29 19.60 19.67
N ARG A 15 -6.21 19.64 20.64
CA ARG A 15 -7.65 19.62 20.35
C ARG A 15 -8.07 20.80 19.48
N GLU A 16 -7.49 21.97 19.68
CA GLU A 16 -7.73 23.18 18.87
C GLU A 16 -7.27 22.96 17.42
N ARG A 17 -6.14 22.27 17.21
CA ARG A 17 -5.70 21.90 15.86
C ARG A 17 -6.69 20.96 15.20
N VAL A 18 -7.19 19.94 15.92
CA VAL A 18 -8.23 19.05 15.38
C VAL A 18 -9.53 19.81 15.08
N ALA A 19 -9.92 20.76 15.94
CA ALA A 19 -11.08 21.62 15.69
C ALA A 19 -10.89 22.47 14.41
N SER A 20 -9.71 23.07 14.22
CA SER A 20 -9.41 23.83 13.01
C SER A 20 -9.48 22.99 11.73
N LEU A 21 -9.19 21.68 11.82
CA LEU A 21 -9.38 20.76 10.68
C LEU A 21 -10.86 20.57 10.34
N LYS A 22 -11.73 20.49 11.37
CA LYS A 22 -13.19 20.42 11.18
C LYS A 22 -13.73 21.68 10.51
N GLU A 23 -13.30 22.84 10.97
CA GLU A 23 -13.67 24.16 10.42
C GLU A 23 -13.21 24.29 8.96
N ALA A 24 -12.01 23.79 8.65
CA ALA A 24 -11.49 23.74 7.28
C ALA A 24 -12.16 22.67 6.39
N GLN A 25 -13.11 21.90 6.93
CA GLN A 25 -13.86 20.86 6.22
C GLN A 25 -12.97 19.81 5.54
N VAL A 26 -11.88 19.39 6.20
CA VAL A 26 -11.08 18.28 5.70
C VAL A 26 -11.92 16.99 5.65
N ASP A 27 -11.72 16.17 4.62
CA ASP A 27 -12.48 14.93 4.45
C ASP A 27 -12.12 13.90 5.54
N GLN A 28 -10.89 13.92 6.03
CA GLN A 28 -10.40 12.99 7.05
C GLN A 28 -9.08 13.44 7.69
N MET A 29 -8.85 12.98 8.91
CA MET A 29 -7.57 13.04 9.61
C MET A 29 -7.02 11.62 9.78
N ALA A 30 -5.76 11.39 9.42
CA ALA A 30 -5.10 10.09 9.58
C ALA A 30 -4.08 10.14 10.72
N LEU A 31 -4.14 9.16 11.62
CA LEU A 31 -3.12 8.93 12.65
C LEU A 31 -2.43 7.59 12.42
N SER A 32 -1.27 7.42 13.05
CA SER A 32 -0.43 6.24 12.90
C SER A 32 -0.59 5.31 14.10
N LEU A 33 -0.76 4.01 13.87
CA LEU A 33 -0.88 2.99 14.92
C LEU A 33 -0.27 1.65 14.46
N ASP A 34 0.95 1.34 14.88
CA ASP A 34 1.68 0.11 14.47
C ASP A 34 1.93 -0.90 15.60
N GLY A 35 1.33 -0.68 16.77
CA GLY A 35 1.41 -1.59 17.91
C GLY A 35 0.09 -1.58 18.67
N CYS A 36 -0.25 -2.71 19.28
CA CYS A 36 -1.44 -2.86 20.12
C CYS A 36 -1.25 -2.28 21.54
N THR A 37 -0.01 -2.01 21.94
CA THR A 37 0.34 -1.39 23.23
C THR A 37 1.24 -0.17 23.03
N ALA A 38 1.35 0.66 24.08
CA ALA A 38 2.22 1.83 24.07
C ALA A 38 3.68 1.47 23.84
N GLU A 39 4.17 0.42 24.51
CA GLU A 39 5.55 -0.04 24.41
C GLU A 39 5.90 -0.44 22.97
N LYS A 40 5.08 -1.29 22.35
CA LYS A 40 5.32 -1.77 20.98
C LYS A 40 5.26 -0.63 19.96
N HIS A 41 4.25 0.24 20.09
CA HIS A 41 4.05 1.36 19.18
C HIS A 41 5.18 2.39 19.28
N ASP A 42 5.50 2.84 20.49
CA ASP A 42 6.52 3.85 20.73
C ASP A 42 7.92 3.33 20.38
N GLN A 43 8.21 2.05 20.66
CA GLN A 43 9.46 1.41 20.25
C GLN A 43 9.62 1.42 18.73
N PHE A 44 8.58 1.05 17.98
CA PHE A 44 8.63 1.07 16.51
C PHE A 44 8.74 2.50 15.97
N ARG A 45 8.02 3.45 16.56
CA ARG A 45 8.01 4.86 16.11
C ARG A 45 9.26 5.64 16.53
N GLY A 46 10.00 5.15 17.53
CA GLY A 46 11.15 5.82 18.11
C GLY A 46 10.77 7.11 18.86
N VAL A 47 9.52 7.21 19.33
CA VAL A 47 9.00 8.41 20.02
C VAL A 47 8.16 7.97 21.20
N GLU A 48 8.67 8.20 22.40
CA GLU A 48 7.94 7.95 23.66
C GLU A 48 6.67 8.81 23.75
N GLY A 49 5.57 8.21 24.19
CA GLY A 49 4.27 8.84 24.33
C GLY A 49 3.49 9.00 23.01
N SER A 50 4.01 8.53 21.88
CA SER A 50 3.35 8.67 20.58
C SER A 50 2.05 7.87 20.47
N PHE A 51 1.97 6.72 21.15
CA PHE A 51 0.76 5.93 21.29
C PHE A 51 -0.31 6.70 22.05
N ALA A 52 0.02 7.20 23.25
CA ALA A 52 -0.90 7.99 24.07
C ALA A 52 -1.42 9.20 23.28
N LYS A 53 -0.54 9.88 22.55
CA LYS A 53 -0.89 11.02 21.71
C LYS A 53 -1.80 10.65 20.54
N THR A 54 -1.59 9.48 19.95
CA THR A 54 -2.48 8.93 18.91
C THR A 54 -3.88 8.66 19.48
N MET A 55 -3.98 8.08 20.68
CA MET A 55 -5.25 7.80 21.34
C MET A 55 -6.00 9.09 21.73
N GLU A 56 -5.30 10.11 22.22
CA GLU A 56 -5.87 11.45 22.43
C GLU A 56 -6.42 12.05 21.13
N GLY A 57 -5.61 12.03 20.07
CA GLY A 57 -5.99 12.57 18.76
C GLY A 57 -7.21 11.86 18.17
N ALA A 58 -7.29 10.53 18.31
CA ALA A 58 -8.44 9.76 17.90
C ALA A 58 -9.70 10.12 18.70
N THR A 59 -9.56 10.31 20.01
CA THR A 59 -10.65 10.75 20.89
C THR A 59 -11.18 12.12 20.47
N TRP A 60 -10.30 13.10 20.24
CA TRP A 60 -10.69 14.44 19.78
C TRP A 60 -11.35 14.41 18.40
N ALA A 61 -10.83 13.60 17.47
CA ALA A 61 -11.43 13.47 16.14
C ALA A 61 -12.87 12.96 16.24
N ARG A 62 -13.13 11.95 17.09
CA ARG A 62 -14.47 11.43 17.35
C ARG A 62 -15.39 12.50 17.97
N GLU A 63 -14.95 13.16 19.03
CA GLU A 63 -15.74 14.20 19.72
C GLU A 63 -16.12 15.38 18.81
N LEU A 64 -15.21 15.79 17.92
CA LEU A 64 -15.40 16.91 17.02
C LEU A 64 -16.03 16.51 15.67
N GLY A 65 -16.34 15.22 15.49
CA GLY A 65 -16.93 14.68 14.26
C GLY A 65 -16.03 14.84 13.04
N VAL A 66 -14.71 14.69 13.21
CA VAL A 66 -13.72 14.61 12.14
C VAL A 66 -13.53 13.14 11.76
N PRO A 67 -13.79 12.74 10.50
CA PRO A 67 -13.60 11.35 10.08
C PRO A 67 -12.16 10.88 10.30
N LEU A 68 -12.01 9.77 11.02
CA LEU A 68 -10.71 9.24 11.42
C LEU A 68 -10.24 8.12 10.48
N GLN A 69 -9.00 8.25 10.03
CA GLN A 69 -8.22 7.20 9.38
C GLN A 69 -7.12 6.71 10.33
N ILE A 70 -6.85 5.41 10.34
CA ILE A 70 -5.64 4.85 10.97
C ILE A 70 -4.72 4.28 9.90
N ASN A 71 -3.42 4.50 10.08
CA ASN A 71 -2.35 3.95 9.25
C ASN A 71 -1.50 2.98 10.08
N THR A 72 -1.34 1.76 9.60
CA THR A 72 -0.58 0.71 10.26
C THR A 72 0.41 0.11 9.28
N VAL A 73 1.69 0.06 9.62
CA VAL A 73 2.71 -0.71 8.89
C VAL A 73 2.82 -2.09 9.53
N PHE A 74 2.66 -3.15 8.75
CA PHE A 74 2.97 -4.51 9.19
C PHE A 74 4.37 -4.94 8.76
N GLY A 75 5.06 -5.60 9.67
CA GLY A 75 6.28 -6.37 9.42
C GLY A 75 6.44 -7.46 10.47
N THR A 76 7.63 -8.04 10.57
CA THR A 76 7.84 -9.22 11.42
C THR A 76 7.58 -8.95 12.91
N TRP A 77 7.78 -7.71 13.37
CA TRP A 77 7.68 -7.33 14.79
C TRP A 77 6.24 -7.26 15.31
N ASN A 78 5.24 -7.05 14.44
CA ASN A 78 3.83 -6.92 14.83
C ASN A 78 2.89 -7.83 14.03
N PHE A 79 3.44 -8.78 13.26
CA PHE A 79 2.68 -9.73 12.46
C PHE A 79 1.70 -10.55 13.33
N ASP A 80 2.19 -11.03 14.47
CA ASP A 80 1.39 -11.86 15.39
C ASP A 80 0.32 -11.05 16.13
N ASP A 81 0.50 -9.72 16.24
CA ASP A 81 -0.43 -8.81 16.92
C ASP A 81 -1.58 -8.32 16.01
N PHE A 82 -1.77 -8.92 14.84
CA PHE A 82 -2.76 -8.44 13.87
C PHE A 82 -4.16 -8.32 14.47
N ASP A 83 -4.59 -9.32 15.23
CA ASP A 83 -5.97 -9.40 15.70
C ASP A 83 -6.22 -8.36 16.81
N GLU A 84 -5.23 -8.11 17.68
CA GLU A 84 -5.25 -7.07 18.70
C GLU A 84 -5.21 -5.66 18.08
N ILE A 85 -4.36 -5.44 17.07
CA ILE A 85 -4.30 -4.17 16.35
C ILE A 85 -5.64 -3.93 15.63
N ALA A 86 -6.19 -4.94 14.96
CA ALA A 86 -7.47 -4.85 14.26
C ALA A 86 -8.62 -4.52 15.22
N ALA A 87 -8.67 -5.17 16.39
CA ALA A 87 -9.66 -4.88 17.42
C ALA A 87 -9.53 -3.45 17.96
N LEU A 88 -8.29 -2.98 18.19
CA LEU A 88 -8.05 -1.61 18.62
C LEU A 88 -8.51 -0.60 17.56
N VAL A 89 -8.16 -0.80 16.28
CA VAL A 89 -8.62 0.05 15.17
C VAL A 89 -10.14 0.09 15.07
N GLU A 90 -10.81 -1.05 15.22
CA GLU A 90 -12.27 -1.13 15.20
C GLU A 90 -12.90 -0.35 16.38
N SER A 91 -12.31 -0.44 17.57
CA SER A 91 -12.78 0.28 18.77
C SER A 91 -12.71 1.81 18.64
N LEU A 92 -11.82 2.33 17.78
CA LEU A 92 -11.64 3.75 17.54
C LEU A 92 -12.74 4.37 16.66
N GLY A 93 -13.63 3.57 16.07
CA GLY A 93 -14.71 4.07 15.22
C GLY A 93 -14.20 4.72 13.92
N VAL A 94 -13.12 4.18 13.35
CA VAL A 94 -12.51 4.70 12.13
C VAL A 94 -13.46 4.61 10.94
N VAL A 95 -13.29 5.50 9.96
CA VAL A 95 -13.94 5.38 8.65
C VAL A 95 -13.05 4.68 7.63
N PHE A 96 -11.74 4.63 7.91
CA PHE A 96 -10.73 4.12 7.01
C PHE A 96 -9.54 3.52 7.76
N TRP A 97 -9.08 2.35 7.36
CA TRP A 97 -7.83 1.74 7.82
C TRP A 97 -6.90 1.51 6.63
N GLU A 98 -5.77 2.21 6.63
CA GLU A 98 -4.71 2.02 5.64
C GLU A 98 -3.62 1.11 6.19
N VAL A 99 -3.49 -0.06 5.55
CA VAL A 99 -2.55 -1.10 5.91
C VAL A 99 -1.38 -1.06 4.93
N PHE A 100 -0.22 -0.69 5.46
CA PHE A 100 1.03 -0.59 4.72
C PHE A 100 1.84 -1.86 4.91
N PHE A 101 2.37 -2.37 3.80
CA PHE A 101 3.40 -3.40 3.82
C PHE A 101 4.75 -2.74 3.60
N LEU A 102 5.73 -3.09 4.44
CA LEU A 102 7.03 -2.43 4.45
C LEU A 102 7.72 -2.50 3.07
N VAL A 103 8.20 -1.34 2.61
CA VAL A 103 9.21 -1.23 1.55
C VAL A 103 10.52 -0.86 2.23
N PRO A 104 11.60 -1.64 2.04
CA PRO A 104 12.87 -1.42 2.73
C PRO A 104 13.63 -0.23 2.12
N THR A 105 13.13 0.98 2.36
CA THR A 105 13.69 2.25 1.86
C THR A 105 13.62 3.34 2.93
N GLY A 106 14.48 4.36 2.82
CA GLY A 106 14.58 5.45 3.77
C GLY A 106 14.80 4.95 5.20
N ARG A 107 13.98 5.43 6.16
CA ARG A 107 14.01 5.03 7.57
C ARG A 107 13.65 3.55 7.80
N GLY A 108 13.01 2.89 6.83
CA GLY A 108 12.65 1.47 6.89
C GLY A 108 13.70 0.52 6.31
N SER A 109 14.85 1.04 5.86
CA SER A 109 15.90 0.23 5.19
C SER A 109 16.47 -0.89 6.06
N ALA A 110 16.58 -0.67 7.37
CA ALA A 110 17.07 -1.66 8.33
C ALA A 110 15.96 -2.53 8.95
N ILE A 111 14.69 -2.29 8.59
CA ILE A 111 13.55 -2.97 9.19
C ILE A 111 13.24 -4.23 8.38
N GLN A 112 13.11 -5.36 9.07
CA GLN A 112 12.74 -6.62 8.44
C GLN A 112 11.23 -6.65 8.13
N GLY A 113 10.89 -6.76 6.84
CA GLY A 113 9.51 -6.93 6.40
C GLY A 113 9.03 -8.38 6.53
N CYS A 114 7.71 -8.58 6.46
CA CYS A 114 7.11 -9.91 6.42
C CYS A 114 7.61 -10.75 5.23
N THR A 115 7.62 -12.08 5.38
CA THR A 115 7.87 -13.02 4.27
C THR A 115 6.68 -13.08 3.30
N ALA A 116 6.89 -13.69 2.13
CA ALA A 116 5.82 -13.84 1.15
C ALA A 116 4.62 -14.65 1.70
N GLU A 117 4.88 -15.66 2.53
CA GLU A 117 3.88 -16.48 3.19
C GLU A 117 3.11 -15.67 4.25
N GLN A 118 3.83 -14.86 5.04
CA GLN A 118 3.23 -13.95 6.00
C GLN A 118 2.32 -12.92 5.32
N TYR A 119 2.67 -12.44 4.12
CA TYR A 119 1.78 -11.57 3.34
C TYR A 119 0.46 -12.29 3.01
N GLU A 120 0.50 -13.53 2.53
CA GLU A 120 -0.72 -14.31 2.22
C GLU A 120 -1.59 -14.56 3.47
N LEU A 121 -0.97 -14.80 4.63
CA LEU A 121 -1.67 -14.94 5.90
C LEU A 121 -2.35 -13.62 6.31
N LEU A 122 -1.64 -12.49 6.23
CA LEU A 122 -2.22 -11.17 6.47
C LEU A 122 -3.36 -10.87 5.50
N PHE A 123 -3.22 -11.22 4.22
CA PHE A 123 -4.29 -11.05 3.24
C PHE A 123 -5.54 -11.84 3.60
N ALA A 124 -5.39 -13.07 4.09
CA ALA A 124 -6.51 -13.87 4.56
C ALA A 124 -7.25 -13.18 5.71
N LYS A 125 -6.51 -12.64 6.68
CA LYS A 125 -7.09 -11.91 7.82
C LYS A 125 -7.78 -10.61 7.35
N LEU A 126 -7.11 -9.80 6.53
CA LEU A 126 -7.64 -8.57 5.95
C LEU A 126 -8.90 -8.80 5.10
N TYR A 127 -8.90 -9.85 4.28
CA TYR A 127 -10.04 -10.20 3.44
C TYR A 127 -11.26 -10.55 4.29
N ARG A 128 -11.12 -11.47 5.26
CA ARG A 128 -12.20 -11.84 6.19
C ARG A 128 -12.74 -10.61 6.92
N MET A 129 -11.86 -9.77 7.44
CA MET A 129 -12.25 -8.55 8.13
C MET A 129 -13.01 -7.59 7.22
N SER A 130 -12.56 -7.40 5.97
CA SER A 130 -13.21 -6.53 5.00
C SER A 130 -14.66 -6.92 4.65
N GLN A 131 -15.05 -8.17 4.90
CA GLN A 131 -16.42 -8.64 4.69
C GLN A 131 -17.38 -8.26 5.84
N ARG A 132 -16.85 -7.98 7.03
CA ARG A 132 -17.67 -7.70 8.23
C ARG A 132 -17.63 -6.25 8.70
N VAL A 133 -16.51 -5.56 8.53
CA VAL A 133 -16.32 -4.24 9.14
C VAL A 133 -17.05 -3.16 8.35
N PRO A 134 -17.55 -2.12 9.03
CA PRO A 134 -18.26 -1.04 8.36
C PRO A 134 -17.32 -0.09 7.61
N PHE A 135 -16.02 -0.06 7.92
CA PHE A 135 -15.06 0.89 7.37
C PHE A 135 -14.26 0.34 6.18
N VAL A 136 -13.60 1.24 5.45
CA VAL A 136 -12.78 0.86 4.29
C VAL A 136 -11.41 0.37 4.76
N ILE A 137 -10.98 -0.79 4.27
CA ILE A 137 -9.61 -1.28 4.42
C ILE A 137 -8.89 -1.10 3.09
N LYS A 138 -7.80 -0.32 3.09
CA LYS A 138 -6.92 -0.15 1.91
C LYS A 138 -5.56 -0.74 2.20
N VAL A 139 -5.06 -1.52 1.24
CA VAL A 139 -3.71 -2.07 1.28
C VAL A 139 -2.79 -1.25 0.38
N THR A 140 -1.66 -0.83 0.95
CA THR A 140 -0.62 -0.04 0.27
C THR A 140 0.69 -0.84 0.24
N GLU A 141 1.40 -0.76 -0.89
CA GLU A 141 2.65 -1.49 -1.15
C GLU A 141 2.54 -3.03 -1.12
N ALA A 142 1.33 -3.59 -1.17
CA ALA A 142 1.10 -5.02 -1.45
C ALA A 142 0.00 -5.21 -2.51
N PRO A 143 0.26 -4.83 -3.78
CA PRO A 143 -0.77 -4.87 -4.83
C PRO A 143 -1.24 -6.28 -5.17
N HIS A 144 -0.47 -7.31 -4.79
CA HIS A 144 -0.85 -8.71 -4.89
C HIS A 144 -1.98 -9.11 -3.91
N TYR A 145 -2.38 -8.24 -2.97
CA TYR A 145 -3.66 -8.37 -2.29
C TYR A 145 -4.85 -8.34 -3.26
N ARG A 146 -4.78 -7.56 -4.34
CA ARG A 146 -5.86 -7.52 -5.35
C ARG A 146 -6.03 -8.87 -6.05
N ARG A 147 -4.91 -9.54 -6.35
CA ARG A 147 -4.89 -10.92 -6.84
C ARG A 147 -5.55 -11.85 -5.82
N TYR A 148 -5.14 -11.78 -4.55
CA TYR A 148 -5.73 -12.59 -3.48
C TYR A 148 -7.25 -12.45 -3.43
N VAL A 149 -7.77 -11.22 -3.41
CA VAL A 149 -9.22 -10.94 -3.39
C VAL A 149 -9.93 -11.53 -4.60
N MET A 150 -9.35 -11.44 -5.80
CA MET A 150 -9.94 -12.05 -7.00
C MET A 150 -10.03 -13.57 -6.87
N GLN A 151 -8.98 -14.22 -6.39
CA GLN A 151 -8.98 -15.67 -6.18
C GLN A 151 -10.01 -16.13 -5.14
N GLN A 152 -10.21 -15.37 -4.06
CA GLN A 152 -11.25 -15.73 -3.08
C GLN A 152 -12.65 -15.59 -3.67
N LYS A 153 -12.91 -14.49 -4.40
CA LYS A 153 -14.19 -14.29 -5.09
C LYS A 153 -14.48 -15.36 -6.15
N GLU A 154 -13.46 -15.83 -6.86
CA GLU A 154 -13.58 -16.94 -7.81
C GLU A 154 -13.93 -18.26 -7.10
N LYS A 155 -13.35 -18.52 -5.92
CA LYS A 155 -13.66 -19.70 -5.10
C LYS A 155 -15.07 -19.67 -4.49
N GLU A 156 -15.53 -18.47 -4.13
CA GLU A 156 -16.87 -18.25 -3.57
C GLU A 156 -17.96 -18.20 -4.65
N ALA A 157 -17.59 -17.96 -5.91
CA ALA A 157 -18.53 -17.92 -7.03
C ALA A 157 -19.06 -19.33 -7.33
N THR A 158 -20.38 -19.44 -7.40
CA THR A 158 -21.10 -20.67 -7.75
C THR A 158 -21.02 -21.03 -9.24
N ALA A 159 -20.55 -20.11 -10.08
CA ALA A 159 -20.34 -20.32 -11.51
C ALA A 159 -18.94 -19.83 -11.91
N PRO A 160 -18.25 -20.52 -12.84
CA PRO A 160 -16.94 -20.11 -13.32
C PRO A 160 -17.04 -18.73 -13.99
N SER A 161 -16.51 -17.71 -13.33
CA SER A 161 -16.21 -16.44 -13.98
C SER A 161 -14.92 -16.62 -14.78
N PRO A 162 -14.86 -16.22 -16.06
CA PRO A 162 -13.57 -16.14 -16.74
C PRO A 162 -12.58 -15.32 -15.89
N ARG A 163 -11.28 -15.63 -15.95
CA ARG A 163 -10.21 -14.78 -15.39
C ARG A 163 -10.24 -13.47 -16.20
N VAL A 164 -11.20 -12.59 -15.91
CA VAL A 164 -11.49 -11.41 -16.72
C VAL A 164 -10.31 -10.47 -16.55
N ARG A 165 -9.55 -10.27 -17.63
CA ARG A 165 -8.74 -9.05 -17.81
C ARG A 165 -9.66 -7.88 -17.48
N ALA A 166 -9.43 -7.20 -16.36
CA ALA A 166 -10.22 -6.01 -16.02
C ALA A 166 -10.18 -5.10 -17.26
N PRO A 167 -11.34 -4.75 -17.85
CA PRO A 167 -11.33 -4.00 -19.09
C PRO A 167 -10.60 -2.68 -18.88
N ARG A 168 -9.79 -2.35 -19.88
CA ARG A 168 -8.82 -1.25 -19.86
C ARG A 168 -9.47 0.12 -19.64
N SER A 169 -10.78 0.23 -19.81
CA SER A 169 -11.56 1.44 -19.60
C SER A 169 -12.96 1.12 -19.07
N GLY A 170 -13.56 2.08 -18.38
CA GLY A 170 -14.91 2.01 -17.85
C GLY A 170 -15.11 2.95 -16.65
N PRO A 171 -16.36 3.30 -16.30
CA PRO A 171 -16.64 4.12 -15.14
C PRO A 171 -16.11 3.44 -13.85
N PRO A 172 -15.86 4.21 -12.78
CA PRO A 172 -15.50 3.65 -11.48
C PRO A 172 -16.45 2.54 -11.04
N ARG A 173 -15.97 1.57 -10.25
CA ARG A 173 -16.82 0.49 -9.71
C ARG A 173 -17.87 0.98 -8.70
N GLY A 174 -17.84 2.27 -8.37
CA GLY A 174 -18.76 2.94 -7.46
C GLY A 174 -18.00 3.79 -6.44
N THR A 175 -18.74 4.31 -5.46
CA THR A 175 -18.22 5.00 -4.29
C THR A 175 -18.55 4.20 -3.04
N VAL A 176 -17.52 3.80 -2.28
CA VAL A 176 -17.71 3.19 -0.96
C VAL A 176 -17.45 4.27 0.07
N ARG A 177 -18.52 4.70 0.78
CA ARG A 177 -18.46 5.82 1.75
C ARG A 177 -17.78 7.07 1.17
N GLY A 178 -18.10 7.34 -0.09
CA GLY A 178 -17.55 8.46 -0.86
C GLY A 178 -16.18 8.22 -1.50
N LEU A 179 -15.44 7.16 -1.16
CA LEU A 179 -14.21 6.82 -1.86
C LEU A 179 -14.49 6.16 -3.21
N THR A 180 -14.01 6.79 -4.28
CA THR A 180 -14.08 6.24 -5.64
C THR A 180 -13.22 4.98 -5.73
N VAL A 181 -13.87 3.83 -5.96
CA VAL A 181 -13.17 2.57 -6.21
C VAL A 181 -12.87 2.49 -7.70
N THR A 182 -11.61 2.68 -8.06
CA THR A 182 -11.16 2.58 -9.46
C THR A 182 -11.21 1.13 -9.92
N ARG A 183 -11.58 0.92 -11.20
CA ARG A 183 -11.59 -0.42 -11.80
C ARG A 183 -10.18 -0.98 -12.00
N GLN A 184 -9.19 -0.09 -12.17
CA GLN A 184 -7.79 -0.44 -12.33
C GLN A 184 -7.04 -0.33 -11.00
N GLY A 185 -6.05 -1.22 -10.82
CA GLY A 185 -5.09 -1.14 -9.73
C GLY A 185 -4.23 0.12 -9.84
N VAL A 186 -4.15 0.88 -8.75
CA VAL A 186 -3.23 2.00 -8.58
C VAL A 186 -1.91 1.48 -8.03
N ASN A 187 -0.81 1.77 -8.71
CA ASN A 187 0.56 1.38 -8.37
C ASN A 187 1.51 2.56 -8.61
N ALA A 188 2.78 2.46 -8.19
CA ALA A 188 3.79 3.47 -8.48
C ALA A 188 3.82 3.82 -9.97
N GLY A 189 3.63 5.09 -10.31
CA GLY A 189 3.57 5.59 -11.70
C GLY A 189 2.28 5.27 -12.48
N LYS A 190 1.35 4.51 -11.88
CA LYS A 190 0.07 4.11 -12.48
C LYS A 190 -1.09 4.60 -11.63
N GLY A 191 -1.66 5.74 -12.00
CA GLY A 191 -2.80 6.39 -11.35
C GLY A 191 -2.41 7.54 -10.42
N PHE A 192 -1.13 7.68 -10.07
CA PHE A 192 -0.61 8.80 -9.29
C PHE A 192 0.90 9.00 -9.52
N CYS A 193 1.40 10.14 -9.05
CA CYS A 193 2.82 10.44 -8.89
C CYS A 193 3.04 11.16 -7.54
N PHE A 194 4.29 11.24 -7.10
CA PHE A 194 4.70 11.96 -5.90
C PHE A 194 5.57 13.16 -6.30
N VAL A 195 5.34 14.32 -5.67
CA VAL A 195 6.16 15.51 -5.83
C VAL A 195 6.73 15.86 -4.47
N ASP A 196 8.06 15.93 -4.35
CA ASP A 196 8.71 16.28 -3.09
C ASP A 196 8.70 17.80 -2.82
N HIS A 197 9.20 18.20 -1.65
CA HIS A 197 9.26 19.59 -1.21
C HIS A 197 10.17 20.50 -2.06
N ILE A 198 11.07 19.93 -2.88
CA ILE A 198 11.90 20.67 -3.84
C ILE A 198 11.40 20.51 -5.29
N GLY A 199 10.23 19.91 -5.49
CA GLY A 199 9.58 19.80 -6.78
C GLY A 199 10.02 18.62 -7.64
N ASN A 200 10.86 17.70 -7.15
CA ASN A 200 11.19 16.50 -7.91
C ASN A 200 9.97 15.60 -8.00
N VAL A 201 9.75 15.03 -9.19
CA VAL A 201 8.64 14.13 -9.50
C VAL A 201 9.12 12.70 -9.48
N TYR A 202 8.42 11.86 -8.74
CA TYR A 202 8.67 10.42 -8.60
C TYR A 202 7.41 9.62 -8.96
N PRO A 203 7.55 8.35 -9.37
CA PRO A 203 6.40 7.47 -9.55
C PRO A 203 5.60 7.20 -8.27
N SER A 204 6.26 7.18 -7.11
CA SER A 204 5.66 7.08 -5.78
C SER A 204 6.61 7.67 -4.73
N GLY A 205 6.13 7.85 -3.49
CA GLY A 205 6.99 8.25 -2.38
C GLY A 205 7.98 7.16 -1.91
N PHE A 206 7.87 5.94 -2.45
CA PHE A 206 8.72 4.80 -2.08
C PHE A 206 9.66 4.34 -3.21
N LEU A 207 9.46 4.85 -4.43
CA LEU A 207 10.32 4.53 -5.59
C LEU A 207 11.19 5.75 -5.90
N PRO A 208 12.45 5.80 -5.42
CA PRO A 208 13.29 6.99 -5.46
C PRO A 208 13.97 7.20 -6.83
N ILE A 209 13.19 7.15 -7.91
CA ILE A 209 13.65 7.45 -9.27
C ILE A 209 13.01 8.74 -9.73
N ILE A 210 13.83 9.76 -9.96
CA ILE A 210 13.40 11.09 -10.38
C ILE A 210 13.02 11.03 -11.86
N ALA A 211 11.78 11.39 -12.17
CA ALA A 211 11.27 11.55 -13.53
C ALA A 211 11.49 12.96 -14.09
N GLY A 212 11.70 13.96 -13.23
CA GLY A 212 11.91 15.36 -13.58
C GLY A 212 11.63 16.29 -12.40
N ASN A 213 11.56 17.60 -12.64
CA ASN A 213 11.24 18.60 -11.61
C ASN A 213 10.17 19.58 -12.11
N VAL A 214 9.14 19.81 -11.29
CA VAL A 214 7.98 20.67 -11.64
C VAL A 214 8.32 22.14 -11.85
N ARG A 215 9.49 22.59 -11.37
CA ARG A 215 9.99 23.96 -11.61
C ARG A 215 10.40 24.18 -13.06
N ASN A 216 10.74 23.11 -13.78
CA ASN A 216 11.26 23.16 -15.15
C ASN A 216 10.32 22.53 -16.17
N THR A 217 9.45 21.60 -15.75
CA THR A 217 8.56 20.86 -16.66
C THR A 217 7.22 20.60 -15.98
N SER A 218 6.13 20.80 -16.72
CA SER A 218 4.78 20.53 -16.19
C SER A 218 4.65 19.10 -15.64
N VAL A 219 4.01 18.97 -14.48
CA VAL A 219 3.71 17.66 -13.89
C VAL A 219 2.90 16.76 -14.83
N ILE A 220 2.03 17.36 -15.66
CA ILE A 220 1.23 16.63 -16.65
C ILE A 220 2.15 16.02 -17.73
N GLU A 221 3.11 16.80 -18.22
CA GLU A 221 4.07 16.36 -19.23
C GLU A 221 4.97 15.25 -18.68
N LEU A 222 5.54 15.46 -17.50
CA LEU A 222 6.35 14.44 -16.82
C LEU A 222 5.57 13.14 -16.62
N TYR A 223 4.35 13.24 -16.07
CA TYR A 223 3.52 12.08 -15.80
C TYR A 223 3.11 11.34 -17.08
N ARG A 224 2.77 12.04 -18.16
CA ARG A 224 2.31 11.41 -19.41
C ARG A 224 3.47 10.85 -20.24
N HIS A 225 4.60 11.56 -20.28
CA HIS A 225 5.59 11.34 -21.32
C HIS A 225 6.96 10.83 -20.84
N ALA A 226 7.32 11.00 -19.56
CA ALA A 226 8.62 10.52 -19.09
C ALA A 226 8.72 8.98 -19.17
N PRO A 227 9.89 8.42 -19.57
CA PRO A 227 10.06 6.99 -19.84
C PRO A 227 9.56 6.09 -18.71
N ILE A 228 9.98 6.37 -17.46
CA ILE A 228 9.62 5.57 -16.30
C ILE A 228 8.11 5.44 -16.08
N PHE A 229 7.34 6.50 -16.32
CA PHE A 229 5.88 6.44 -16.19
C PHE A 229 5.24 5.60 -17.31
N LYS A 230 5.80 5.61 -18.51
CA LYS A 230 5.32 4.75 -19.62
C LYS A 230 5.61 3.29 -19.34
N GLU A 231 6.82 2.99 -18.87
CA GLU A 231 7.26 1.64 -18.50
C GLU A 231 6.41 1.07 -17.36
N LEU A 232 6.24 1.80 -16.26
CA LEU A 232 5.45 1.35 -15.10
C LEU A 232 3.95 1.15 -15.40
N ARG A 233 3.43 1.82 -16.43
CA ARG A 233 2.04 1.66 -16.87
C ARG A 233 1.85 0.55 -17.91
N ASN A 234 2.91 0.08 -18.54
CA ASN A 234 2.84 -0.99 -19.52
C ASN A 234 3.34 -2.32 -18.91
N PRO A 235 2.42 -3.28 -18.63
CA PRO A 235 2.78 -4.55 -18.00
C PRO A 235 3.70 -5.44 -18.85
N ASP A 236 3.85 -5.16 -20.15
CA ASP A 236 4.76 -5.91 -21.02
C ASP A 236 6.24 -5.65 -20.71
N PHE A 237 6.58 -4.58 -19.97
CA PHE A 237 7.94 -4.34 -19.48
C PHE A 237 8.27 -5.08 -18.17
N LEU A 238 7.27 -5.67 -17.51
CA LEU A 238 7.51 -6.38 -16.26
C LEU A 238 8.29 -7.67 -16.51
N GLN A 239 9.22 -7.97 -15.62
CA GLN A 239 10.10 -9.14 -15.70
C GLN A 239 9.67 -10.21 -14.66
N GLY A 240 10.31 -11.39 -14.72
CA GLY A 240 10.06 -12.50 -13.80
C GLY A 240 8.59 -12.97 -13.79
N ARG A 241 8.12 -13.44 -12.63
CA ARG A 241 6.73 -13.88 -12.42
C ARG A 241 5.74 -12.78 -12.76
N CYS A 242 6.02 -11.53 -12.38
CA CYS A 242 5.13 -10.40 -12.66
C CYS A 242 4.92 -10.17 -14.17
N GLY A 243 5.92 -10.43 -15.01
CA GLY A 243 5.82 -10.32 -16.47
C GLY A 243 4.93 -11.36 -17.13
N LYS A 244 4.88 -12.58 -16.57
CA LYS A 244 4.10 -13.71 -17.10
C LYS A 244 2.74 -13.91 -16.42
N CYS A 245 2.52 -13.25 -15.28
CA CYS A 245 1.33 -13.42 -14.45
C CYS A 245 0.05 -12.96 -15.14
N GLU A 246 -1.01 -13.77 -15.05
CA GLU A 246 -2.34 -13.45 -15.55
C GLU A 246 -2.99 -12.26 -14.82
N TYR A 247 -2.50 -11.91 -13.63
CA TYR A 247 -2.98 -10.77 -12.83
C TYR A 247 -2.17 -9.48 -13.04
N ARG A 248 -1.17 -9.46 -13.95
CA ARG A 248 -0.21 -8.35 -14.11
C ARG A 248 -0.84 -6.99 -14.40
N ASP A 249 -2.00 -6.95 -15.05
CA ASP A 249 -2.73 -5.72 -15.35
C ASP A 249 -3.32 -5.02 -14.10
N ILE A 250 -3.67 -5.80 -13.07
CA ILE A 250 -4.37 -5.33 -11.86
C ILE A 250 -3.41 -5.30 -10.65
N CYS A 251 -2.57 -6.32 -10.54
CA CYS A 251 -1.57 -6.46 -9.49
C CYS A 251 -0.26 -5.81 -9.90
N GLY A 252 0.45 -6.40 -10.87
CA GLY A 252 1.76 -5.93 -11.35
C GLY A 252 2.91 -5.96 -10.32
N GLY A 253 2.66 -6.34 -9.06
CA GLY A 253 3.65 -6.34 -7.98
C GLY A 253 4.05 -4.93 -7.49
N SER A 254 4.60 -4.83 -6.28
CA SER A 254 5.18 -3.55 -5.82
C SER A 254 6.44 -3.25 -6.62
N ARG A 255 6.46 -2.09 -7.27
CA ARG A 255 7.61 -1.62 -8.06
C ARG A 255 8.65 -0.96 -7.15
N SER A 256 8.18 -0.29 -6.09
CA SER A 256 9.01 0.27 -5.02
C SER A 256 9.83 -0.82 -4.33
N ARG A 257 9.21 -1.95 -3.97
CA ARG A 257 9.90 -3.07 -3.31
C ARG A 257 10.80 -3.86 -4.26
N ALA A 258 10.37 -4.09 -5.50
CA ALA A 258 11.23 -4.69 -6.52
C ALA A 258 12.54 -3.89 -6.67
N TYR A 259 12.44 -2.56 -6.78
CA TYR A 259 13.61 -1.69 -6.84
C TYR A 259 14.46 -1.73 -5.56
N ALA A 260 13.84 -1.63 -4.38
CA ALA A 260 14.56 -1.60 -3.12
C ALA A 260 15.38 -2.88 -2.86
N LEU A 261 14.89 -4.05 -3.31
CA LEU A 261 15.54 -5.34 -3.07
C LEU A 261 16.47 -5.80 -4.21
N THR A 262 16.26 -5.32 -5.43
CA THR A 262 16.99 -5.83 -6.61
C THR A 262 17.71 -4.76 -7.42
N GLY A 263 17.47 -3.47 -7.14
CA GLY A 263 17.91 -2.35 -7.97
C GLY A 263 17.12 -2.19 -9.28
N ASN A 264 16.15 -3.06 -9.56
CA ASN A 264 15.37 -3.06 -10.79
C ASN A 264 13.87 -2.94 -10.50
N TYR A 265 13.27 -1.80 -10.85
CA TYR A 265 11.84 -1.53 -10.63
C TYR A 265 10.91 -2.34 -11.56
N LEU A 266 11.45 -2.95 -12.62
CA LEU A 266 10.73 -3.84 -13.53
C LEU A 266 10.81 -5.32 -13.11
N ALA A 267 11.69 -5.67 -12.16
CA ALA A 267 11.78 -7.02 -11.62
C ALA A 267 10.47 -7.48 -10.96
N GLU A 268 10.33 -8.78 -10.74
CA GLU A 268 9.20 -9.30 -9.97
C GLU A 268 9.19 -8.77 -8.52
N ASP A 269 8.02 -8.81 -7.89
CA ASP A 269 7.90 -8.46 -6.46
C ASP A 269 8.40 -9.64 -5.59
N PRO A 270 9.52 -9.51 -4.87
CA PRO A 270 10.12 -10.64 -4.14
C PRO A 270 9.25 -11.16 -3.00
N CYS A 271 8.30 -10.36 -2.48
CA CYS A 271 7.39 -10.76 -1.40
C CYS A 271 6.08 -11.38 -1.92
N CYS A 272 5.96 -11.69 -3.20
CA CYS A 272 4.80 -12.40 -3.72
C CYS A 272 5.03 -13.91 -3.62
N ALA A 273 4.16 -14.64 -2.91
CA ALA A 273 4.24 -16.12 -2.83
C ALA A 273 3.65 -16.81 -4.07
N TYR A 274 2.83 -16.08 -4.84
CA TYR A 274 2.13 -16.65 -5.99
C TYR A 274 3.08 -17.00 -7.14
N VAL A 275 2.91 -18.22 -7.69
CA VAL A 275 3.57 -18.67 -8.91
C VAL A 275 2.52 -18.71 -10.02
N PRO A 276 2.71 -17.93 -11.11
CA PRO A 276 1.79 -17.96 -12.24
C PRO A 276 1.72 -19.33 -12.91
N GLU A 277 0.56 -19.65 -13.45
CA GLU A 277 0.36 -20.89 -14.21
C GLU A 277 1.28 -20.93 -15.44
N GLY A 278 2.00 -22.04 -15.63
CA GLY A 278 2.98 -22.19 -16.71
C GLY A 278 4.28 -21.39 -16.53
N TYR A 279 4.49 -20.75 -15.37
CA TYR A 279 5.78 -20.14 -15.06
C TYR A 279 6.83 -21.21 -14.76
N VAL A 280 7.88 -21.24 -15.58
CA VAL A 280 9.09 -22.03 -15.32
C VAL A 280 10.15 -21.05 -14.85
N ALA A 281 10.68 -21.27 -13.64
CA ALA A 281 11.78 -20.46 -13.14
C ALA A 281 13.00 -20.65 -14.05
N GLU A 282 13.59 -19.55 -14.50
CA GLU A 282 14.89 -19.66 -15.16
C GLU A 282 15.91 -20.17 -14.12
N PRO A 283 16.73 -21.18 -14.46
CA PRO A 283 17.72 -21.70 -13.54
C PRO A 283 18.66 -20.57 -13.11
N SER A 284 18.98 -20.51 -11.82
CA SER A 284 19.89 -19.47 -11.31
C SER A 284 21.25 -19.58 -12.03
N PRO A 285 21.99 -18.46 -12.20
CA PRO A 285 23.32 -18.50 -12.80
C PRO A 285 24.27 -19.50 -12.10
N GLU A 286 24.08 -19.76 -10.81
CA GLU A 286 24.78 -20.80 -10.05
C GLU A 286 24.36 -22.22 -10.44
N ALA A 287 23.06 -22.48 -10.62
CA ALA A 287 22.55 -23.77 -11.07
C ALA A 287 23.04 -24.10 -12.49
N VAL A 288 23.14 -23.10 -13.37
CA VAL A 288 23.70 -23.25 -14.72
C VAL A 288 25.21 -23.52 -14.66
N ARG A 289 25.96 -22.88 -13.76
CA ARG A 289 27.40 -23.15 -13.57
C ARG A 289 27.68 -24.57 -13.05
N LEU A 290 26.83 -25.07 -12.14
CA LEU A 290 26.95 -26.45 -11.63
C LEU A 290 26.59 -27.48 -12.70
N GLN A 291 25.62 -27.19 -13.56
CA GLN A 291 25.25 -28.07 -14.68
C GLN A 291 26.24 -28.03 -15.85
N ALA A 292 26.95 -26.91 -16.06
CA ALA A 292 27.98 -26.78 -17.10
C ALA A 292 29.36 -27.31 -16.68
N GLY A 293 29.51 -27.73 -15.42
CA GLY A 293 30.74 -28.33 -14.87
C GLY A 293 30.67 -29.85 -14.64
N SER A 294 29.68 -30.53 -15.24
CA SER A 294 29.49 -31.99 -15.20
C SER A 294 29.96 -32.66 -16.48
#